data_AF-A0A0F9UTU1-F1
#
_entry.id   AF-A0A0F9UTU1-F1
#
_cell.length_a   1.000
_cell.length_b   1.000
_cell.length_c   1.000
_cell.angle_alpha   90.00
_cell.angle_beta   90.00
_cell.angle_gamma   90.00
#
_symmetry.space_group_name_H-M   'P 1'
#
loop_
_entity.id
_entity.type
_entity.pdbx_description
1 polymer ?
#
loop_
_entity_poly.entity_id
_entity_poly.type
_entity_poly.pdbx_seq_one_letter_code
_entity_poly.pdbx_strand_id
1 'polypeptide(L)'
;MLGKPNRLKSLLTIAATMVLIIGGATHAGPLNGHASAYFDGVTTWAGSTAFDSLTGVAGYVDWAVFGLGNFPFGDTGYTPPPDELVYAYQVFSTGTDSISAFQASLDNLANTVGSFTGLAGDATIATWLLPLKAEWQFAGITTGYNSEGLAFSSPKKPKEMFGIVVDGGAFAVVNPVPGPSGADVLEPMTLSLLAGGSVTLLLRGRRKRR
;
A
#
# COMPACT_ATOMS: atom_id res chain seq x y z
N MET A 1 -1.27 58.22 -41.52
CA MET A 1 -0.67 57.94 -40.19
C MET A 1 -1.32 56.68 -39.65
N LEU A 2 -0.65 55.53 -39.79
CA LEU A 2 -1.18 54.20 -39.48
C LEU A 2 -0.65 53.76 -38.11
N GLY A 3 -1.53 53.70 -37.10
CA GLY A 3 -1.18 53.32 -35.73
C GLY A 3 -0.88 51.83 -35.61
N LYS A 4 0.33 51.48 -35.16
CA LYS A 4 0.73 50.10 -34.85
C LYS A 4 -0.08 49.57 -33.66
N PRO A 5 -0.71 48.38 -33.75
CA PRO A 5 -1.40 47.78 -32.62
C PRO A 5 -0.42 47.22 -31.58
N ASN A 6 -0.68 47.57 -30.32
CA ASN A 6 0.06 47.19 -29.11
C ASN A 6 0.01 45.67 -28.85
N ARG A 7 0.96 44.91 -29.42
CA ARG A 7 1.11 43.46 -29.21
C ARG A 7 1.60 43.06 -27.81
N LEU A 8 2.00 44.02 -26.96
CA LEU A 8 2.51 43.71 -25.62
C LEU A 8 1.44 43.35 -24.58
N LYS A 9 0.16 43.67 -24.79
CA LYS A 9 -0.90 43.37 -23.82
C LYS A 9 -1.46 41.94 -23.95
N SER A 10 -1.18 41.24 -25.05
CA SER A 10 -1.71 39.89 -25.29
C SER A 10 -0.82 38.76 -24.77
N LEU A 11 0.41 39.08 -24.32
CA LEU A 11 1.34 38.10 -23.75
C LEU A 11 1.29 38.04 -22.22
N LEU A 12 0.71 39.03 -21.55
CA LEU A 12 0.58 39.03 -20.09
C LEU A 12 -0.66 38.28 -19.57
N THR A 13 -1.62 37.95 -20.44
CA THR A 13 -2.85 37.24 -20.03
C THR A 13 -2.70 35.71 -20.07
N ILE A 14 -1.64 35.18 -20.69
CA ILE A 14 -1.39 33.72 -20.78
C ILE A 14 -0.49 33.22 -19.64
N ALA A 15 0.24 34.10 -18.96
CA ALA A 15 1.11 33.78 -17.82
C ALA A 15 0.38 33.75 -16.46
N ALA A 16 -0.95 33.83 -16.45
CA ALA A 16 -1.79 33.56 -15.29
C ALA A 16 -2.57 32.25 -15.49
N THR A 17 -1.99 31.29 -16.21
CA THR A 17 -2.46 29.90 -16.17
C THR A 17 -2.13 29.39 -14.77
N MET A 18 -3.17 29.39 -13.94
CA MET A 18 -3.24 28.79 -12.61
C MET A 18 -2.37 27.54 -12.51
N VAL A 19 -1.19 27.68 -11.91
CA VAL A 19 -0.60 26.59 -11.14
C VAL A 19 -1.43 26.54 -9.85
N LEU A 20 -2.64 25.97 -9.96
CA LEU A 20 -3.34 25.44 -8.81
C LEU A 20 -2.57 24.18 -8.45
N ILE A 21 -1.50 24.34 -7.66
CA ILE A 21 -1.04 23.24 -6.82
C ILE A 21 -2.24 22.98 -5.93
N ILE A 22 -3.03 21.98 -6.29
CA ILE A 22 -4.02 21.38 -5.40
C ILE A 22 -3.16 20.84 -4.26
N GLY A 23 -2.95 21.66 -3.23
CA GLY A 23 -2.53 21.21 -1.92
C GLY A 23 -3.68 20.39 -1.39
N GLY A 24 -3.86 19.18 -1.93
CA GLY A 24 -4.69 18.17 -1.31
C GLY A 24 -4.14 18.02 0.10
N ALA A 25 -5.01 18.10 1.10
CA ALA A 25 -4.62 17.76 2.46
C ALA A 25 -3.98 16.37 2.38
N THR A 26 -2.68 16.28 2.66
CA THR A 26 -2.00 14.99 2.71
C THR A 26 -2.56 14.26 3.92
N HIS A 27 -3.54 13.38 3.69
CA HIS A 27 -3.99 12.46 4.72
C HIS A 27 -2.84 11.49 4.98
N ALA A 28 -2.23 11.59 6.15
CA ALA A 28 -1.24 10.65 6.63
C ALA A 28 -1.90 9.88 7.78
N GLY A 29 -2.37 8.68 7.49
CA GLY A 29 -2.95 7.82 8.51
C GLY A 29 -1.87 7.17 9.38
N PRO A 30 -2.27 6.32 10.34
CA PRO A 30 -1.35 5.67 11.29
C PRO A 30 -0.33 4.71 10.66
N LEU A 31 -0.58 4.21 9.45
CA LEU A 31 0.32 3.32 8.71
C LEU A 31 1.35 4.12 7.89
N ASN A 32 1.02 5.34 7.46
CA ASN A 32 1.95 6.20 6.73
C ASN A 32 3.20 6.52 7.57
N GLY A 33 4.38 6.17 7.04
CA GLY A 33 5.66 6.40 7.72
C GLY A 33 5.84 5.58 9.00
N HIS A 34 5.09 4.49 9.18
CA HIS A 34 5.18 3.66 10.37
C HIS A 34 6.62 3.14 10.57
N ALA A 35 7.17 3.27 11.79
CA ALA A 35 8.57 3.01 12.09
C ALA A 35 9.03 1.56 11.78
N SER A 36 8.13 0.60 11.95
CA SER A 36 8.36 -0.82 11.64
C SER A 36 8.12 -1.22 10.18
N ALA A 37 7.84 -0.27 9.29
CA ALA A 37 7.60 -0.56 7.89
C ALA A 37 8.82 -1.23 7.23
N TYR A 38 8.55 -2.17 6.35
CA TYR A 38 9.53 -2.96 5.63
C TYR A 38 10.35 -2.07 4.71
N PHE A 39 11.68 -2.12 4.86
CA PHE A 39 12.63 -1.47 3.98
C PHE A 39 13.31 -2.53 3.10
N ASP A 40 13.18 -2.40 1.78
CA ASP A 40 13.73 -3.37 0.83
C ASP A 40 15.20 -3.09 0.43
N GLY A 41 15.82 -2.08 1.04
CA GLY A 41 17.15 -1.57 0.68
C GLY A 41 17.10 -0.27 -0.14
N VAL A 42 15.92 0.10 -0.67
CA VAL A 42 15.72 1.28 -1.51
C VAL A 42 14.55 2.12 -1.00
N THR A 43 13.43 1.48 -0.70
CA THR A 43 12.16 2.12 -0.34
C THR A 43 11.63 1.57 0.97
N THR A 44 11.11 2.46 1.81
CA THR A 44 10.30 2.09 2.97
C THR A 44 8.85 1.96 2.52
N TRP A 45 8.28 0.77 2.71
CA TRP A 45 6.95 0.44 2.23
C TRP A 45 5.87 0.89 3.20
N ALA A 46 5.60 2.19 3.21
CA ALA A 46 4.47 2.81 3.89
C ALA A 46 4.02 4.08 3.15
N GLY A 47 2.73 4.40 3.22
CA GLY A 47 2.19 5.59 2.57
C GLY A 47 0.68 5.69 2.67
N SER A 48 0.13 6.74 2.06
CA SER A 48 -1.31 6.89 1.88
C SER A 48 -1.61 7.29 0.44
N THR A 49 -2.60 6.65 -0.17
CA THR A 49 -2.94 6.85 -1.57
C THR A 49 -4.39 7.27 -1.70
N ALA A 50 -4.62 8.41 -2.37
CA ALA A 50 -5.97 8.91 -2.62
C ALA A 50 -6.70 8.05 -3.68
N PHE A 51 -8.02 8.02 -3.58
CA PHE A 51 -8.91 7.50 -4.61
C PHE A 51 -10.12 8.43 -4.77
N ASP A 52 -10.64 8.51 -5.98
CA ASP A 52 -11.84 9.27 -6.31
C ASP A 52 -12.51 8.67 -7.55
N SER A 53 -13.80 8.36 -7.43
CA SER A 53 -14.66 7.86 -8.52
C SER A 53 -15.32 8.97 -9.33
N LEU A 54 -15.18 10.23 -8.91
CA LEU A 54 -15.90 11.41 -9.40
C LEU A 54 -17.43 11.34 -9.26
N THR A 55 -17.94 10.30 -8.58
CA THR A 55 -19.38 10.00 -8.51
C THR A 55 -19.89 9.83 -7.08
N GLY A 56 -19.03 10.00 -6.06
CA GLY A 56 -19.42 10.00 -4.65
C GLY A 56 -18.51 9.15 -3.77
N VAL A 57 -17.82 8.15 -4.32
CA VAL A 57 -16.79 7.38 -3.61
C VAL A 57 -15.44 8.09 -3.73
N ALA A 58 -14.92 8.61 -2.63
CA ALA A 58 -13.62 9.26 -2.56
C ALA A 58 -13.00 9.09 -1.17
N GLY A 59 -11.67 9.17 -1.08
CA GLY A 59 -10.97 8.94 0.17
C GLY A 59 -9.50 8.61 0.02
N TYR A 60 -8.97 7.93 1.03
CA TYR A 60 -7.58 7.49 1.07
C TYR A 60 -7.50 6.04 1.53
N VAL A 61 -6.58 5.28 0.94
CA VAL A 61 -6.10 4.02 1.53
C VAL A 61 -4.74 4.29 2.14
N ASP A 62 -4.68 4.20 3.45
CA ASP A 62 -3.44 4.20 4.21
C ASP A 62 -2.87 2.79 4.22
N TRP A 63 -1.56 2.63 4.06
CA TRP A 63 -0.95 1.33 3.88
C TRP A 63 0.47 1.25 4.43
N ALA A 64 0.86 0.06 4.87
CA ALA A 64 2.23 -0.30 5.21
C ALA A 64 2.47 -1.79 5.00
N VAL A 65 3.70 -2.14 4.64
CA VAL A 65 4.16 -3.53 4.61
C VAL A 65 5.07 -3.74 5.81
N PHE A 66 4.88 -4.81 6.56
CA PHE A 66 5.68 -5.15 7.73
C PHE A 66 6.59 -6.34 7.45
N GLY A 67 7.81 -6.26 7.97
CA GLY A 67 8.80 -7.33 7.89
C GLY A 67 8.38 -8.60 8.62
N LEU A 68 9.11 -9.68 8.37
CA LEU A 68 8.91 -10.99 8.98
C LEU A 68 8.90 -10.87 10.52
N GLY A 69 7.81 -11.31 11.16
CA GLY A 69 7.64 -11.24 12.61
C GLY A 69 7.61 -9.82 13.21
N ASN A 70 7.55 -8.77 12.40
CA ASN A 70 7.59 -7.37 12.83
C ASN A 70 6.24 -6.66 12.68
N PHE A 71 5.14 -7.41 12.71
CA PHE A 71 3.79 -6.85 12.65
C PHE A 71 3.40 -6.32 14.04
N PRO A 72 3.24 -5.00 14.22
CA PRO A 72 3.12 -4.38 15.54
C PRO A 72 1.70 -4.48 16.13
N PHE A 73 0.73 -4.94 15.33
CA PHE A 73 -0.67 -5.08 15.73
C PHE A 73 -1.09 -6.54 15.95
N GLY A 74 -0.13 -7.46 16.04
CA GLY A 74 -0.39 -8.86 16.36
C GLY A 74 -1.24 -9.02 17.62
N ASP A 75 -2.06 -10.06 17.68
CA ASP A 75 -2.95 -10.42 18.79
C ASP A 75 -4.23 -9.56 18.95
N THR A 76 -4.50 -8.66 18.00
CA THR A 76 -5.71 -7.81 17.98
C THR A 76 -6.77 -8.25 16.95
N GLY A 77 -6.78 -9.54 16.56
CA GLY A 77 -7.76 -10.12 15.63
C GLY A 77 -7.15 -10.76 14.37
N TYR A 78 -5.87 -10.48 14.10
CA TYR A 78 -5.11 -11.08 13.00
C TYR A 78 -3.75 -11.59 13.52
N THR A 79 -3.44 -12.85 13.19
CA THR A 79 -2.16 -13.47 13.53
C THR A 79 -1.44 -13.85 12.24
N PRO A 80 -0.43 -13.08 11.81
CA PRO A 80 0.31 -13.38 10.59
C PRO A 80 1.24 -14.59 10.78
N PRO A 81 1.53 -15.34 9.70
CA PRO A 81 2.64 -16.27 9.68
C PRO A 81 3.97 -15.56 10.02
N PRO A 82 4.84 -16.14 10.84
CA PRO A 82 6.06 -15.48 11.33
C PRO A 82 7.12 -15.28 10.22
N ASP A 83 7.02 -16.03 9.14
CA ASP A 83 7.95 -16.10 8.00
C ASP A 83 7.44 -15.34 6.76
N GLU A 84 6.39 -14.54 6.91
CA GLU A 84 5.81 -13.76 5.80
C GLU A 84 5.79 -12.27 6.08
N LEU A 85 5.76 -11.47 4.99
CA LEU A 85 5.45 -10.06 5.08
C LEU A 85 3.96 -9.87 5.30
N VAL A 86 3.60 -8.82 6.05
CA VAL A 86 2.21 -8.44 6.27
C VAL A 86 1.91 -7.16 5.52
N TYR A 87 0.93 -7.21 4.63
CA TYR A 87 0.43 -6.08 3.85
C TYR A 87 -0.79 -5.54 4.58
N ALA A 88 -0.63 -4.38 5.22
CA ALA A 88 -1.68 -3.76 6.02
C ALA A 88 -2.26 -2.54 5.31
N TYR A 89 -3.57 -2.34 5.49
CA TYR A 89 -4.32 -1.23 4.93
C TYR A 89 -5.31 -0.67 5.94
N GLN A 90 -5.70 0.58 5.74
CA GLN A 90 -6.87 1.20 6.38
C GLN A 90 -7.52 2.13 5.36
N VAL A 91 -8.85 2.03 5.21
CA VAL A 91 -9.60 2.84 4.24
C VAL A 91 -10.26 3.99 4.98
N PHE A 92 -10.10 5.21 4.50
CA PHE A 92 -10.76 6.42 5.01
C PHE A 92 -11.70 6.98 3.95
N SER A 93 -12.98 7.18 4.30
CA SER A 93 -13.98 7.75 3.40
C SER A 93 -14.04 9.27 3.55
N THR A 94 -13.87 9.99 2.44
CA THR A 94 -14.08 11.45 2.37
C THR A 94 -15.15 11.85 1.34
N GLY A 95 -15.66 10.87 0.59
CA GLY A 95 -16.71 11.07 -0.41
C GLY A 95 -18.08 11.30 0.20
N THR A 96 -19.11 11.42 -0.64
CA THR A 96 -20.50 11.52 -0.19
C THR A 96 -21.14 10.16 0.08
N ASP A 97 -20.59 9.12 -0.54
CA ASP A 97 -21.12 7.76 -0.47
C ASP A 97 -20.36 6.96 0.58
N SER A 98 -21.01 5.92 1.11
CA SER A 98 -20.35 4.98 2.01
C SER A 98 -19.28 4.18 1.27
N ILE A 99 -18.47 3.40 1.99
CA ILE A 99 -17.62 2.39 1.37
C ILE A 99 -18.08 1.01 1.83
N SER A 100 -18.43 0.17 0.87
CA SER A 100 -18.91 -1.19 1.10
C SER A 100 -17.82 -2.25 1.00
N ALA A 101 -16.75 -2.00 0.23
CA ALA A 101 -15.64 -2.94 0.11
C ALA A 101 -14.33 -2.28 -0.29
N PHE A 102 -13.23 -2.94 0.06
CA PHE A 102 -11.89 -2.68 -0.46
C PHE A 102 -11.27 -3.97 -0.96
N GLN A 103 -10.57 -3.88 -2.10
CA GLN A 103 -9.88 -4.99 -2.74
C GLN A 103 -8.44 -4.59 -3.03
N ALA A 104 -7.47 -5.34 -2.51
CA ALA A 104 -6.06 -5.22 -2.87
C ALA A 104 -5.72 -6.26 -3.94
N SER A 105 -5.11 -5.84 -5.05
CA SER A 105 -4.73 -6.76 -6.12
C SER A 105 -3.53 -7.61 -5.73
N LEU A 106 -3.56 -8.89 -6.14
CA LEU A 106 -2.50 -9.85 -5.92
C LEU A 106 -2.00 -10.37 -7.27
N ASP A 107 -0.70 -10.21 -7.51
CA ASP A 107 -0.04 -10.80 -8.68
C ASP A 107 0.73 -12.08 -8.33
N ASN A 108 0.70 -12.47 -7.06
CA ASN A 108 1.37 -13.65 -6.57
C ASN A 108 0.73 -14.17 -5.28
N LEU A 109 1.28 -15.27 -4.76
CA LEU A 109 0.78 -15.96 -3.59
C LEU A 109 0.63 -15.02 -2.39
N ALA A 110 -0.54 -15.08 -1.77
CA ALA A 110 -0.81 -14.61 -0.43
C ALA A 110 -1.46 -15.77 0.34
N ASN A 111 -1.28 -15.82 1.65
CA ASN A 111 -1.61 -17.01 2.45
C ASN A 111 -2.74 -16.77 3.45
N THR A 112 -2.71 -15.65 4.19
CA THR A 112 -3.78 -15.29 5.14
C THR A 112 -4.40 -13.95 4.79
N VAL A 113 -5.67 -13.75 5.15
CA VAL A 113 -6.38 -12.46 5.06
C VAL A 113 -7.23 -12.28 6.32
N GLY A 114 -7.36 -11.05 6.81
CA GLY A 114 -8.19 -10.74 7.96
C GLY A 114 -8.15 -9.26 8.31
N SER A 115 -8.64 -8.94 9.50
CA SER A 115 -8.63 -7.58 10.05
C SER A 115 -8.07 -7.56 11.47
N PHE A 116 -7.66 -6.38 11.92
CA PHE A 116 -7.06 -6.17 13.23
C PHE A 116 -7.54 -4.87 13.86
N THR A 117 -7.75 -4.92 15.18
CA THR A 117 -8.37 -3.85 15.96
C THR A 117 -7.36 -2.84 16.53
N GLY A 118 -6.06 -3.02 16.26
CA GLY A 118 -5.00 -2.06 16.59
C GLY A 118 -5.18 -0.68 15.94
N LEU A 119 -6.04 -0.57 14.93
CA LEU A 119 -6.52 0.68 14.36
C LEU A 119 -8.04 0.76 14.57
N ALA A 120 -8.51 1.77 15.29
CA ALA A 120 -9.93 1.97 15.52
C ALA A 120 -10.63 2.32 14.19
N GLY A 121 -11.81 1.77 13.95
CA GLY A 121 -12.65 2.07 12.78
C GLY A 121 -13.79 1.07 12.60
N ASP A 122 -14.53 1.21 11.50
CA ASP A 122 -15.64 0.33 11.17
C ASP A 122 -15.15 -1.09 10.85
N ALA A 123 -15.76 -2.07 11.51
CA ALA A 123 -15.37 -3.46 11.41
C ALA A 123 -15.71 -4.07 10.04
N THR A 124 -14.89 -5.02 9.63
CA THR A 124 -15.18 -5.88 8.47
C THR A 124 -16.32 -6.84 8.80
N ILE A 125 -17.24 -7.01 7.85
CA ILE A 125 -18.33 -8.00 7.97
C ILE A 125 -17.98 -9.33 7.30
N ALA A 126 -17.04 -9.31 6.36
CA ALA A 126 -16.54 -10.47 5.67
C ALA A 126 -15.18 -10.19 5.00
N THR A 127 -14.38 -11.25 4.83
CA THR A 127 -13.08 -11.20 4.19
C THR A 127 -12.90 -12.40 3.26
N TRP A 128 -12.21 -12.19 2.13
CA TRP A 128 -11.89 -13.26 1.19
C TRP A 128 -10.47 -13.12 0.66
N LEU A 129 -9.82 -14.26 0.52
CA LEU A 129 -8.59 -14.40 -0.22
C LEU A 129 -8.86 -15.20 -1.48
N LEU A 130 -8.72 -14.54 -2.63
CA LEU A 130 -8.91 -15.10 -3.94
C LEU A 130 -7.59 -15.05 -4.71
N PRO A 131 -7.39 -15.88 -5.75
CA PRO A 131 -6.09 -16.00 -6.42
C PRO A 131 -5.45 -14.70 -6.92
N LEU A 132 -6.27 -13.67 -7.17
CA LEU A 132 -5.83 -12.37 -7.71
C LEU A 132 -6.19 -11.18 -6.83
N LYS A 133 -6.81 -11.40 -5.65
CA LYS A 133 -7.19 -10.30 -4.75
C LYS A 133 -7.39 -10.74 -3.30
N ALA A 134 -7.05 -9.84 -2.38
CA ALA A 134 -7.55 -9.85 -1.01
C ALA A 134 -8.71 -8.85 -0.93
N GLU A 135 -9.83 -9.26 -0.35
CA GLU A 135 -11.06 -8.45 -0.26
C GLU A 135 -11.57 -8.36 1.17
N TRP A 136 -12.01 -7.17 1.55
CA TRP A 136 -12.69 -6.88 2.80
C TRP A 136 -13.99 -6.14 2.49
N GLN A 137 -15.08 -6.60 3.11
CA GLN A 137 -16.39 -5.96 3.03
C GLN A 137 -16.75 -5.32 4.36
N PHE A 138 -17.51 -4.24 4.27
CA PHE A 138 -17.98 -3.42 5.38
C PHE A 138 -19.50 -3.29 5.32
N ALA A 139 -20.12 -3.01 6.46
CA ALA A 139 -21.54 -2.63 6.49
C ALA A 139 -21.81 -1.28 5.81
N GLY A 140 -20.75 -0.49 5.56
CA GLY A 140 -20.78 0.84 4.97
C GLY A 140 -19.97 1.81 5.82
N ILE A 141 -18.72 2.08 5.43
CA ILE A 141 -17.89 3.09 6.11
C ILE A 141 -18.44 4.47 5.77
N THR A 142 -18.97 5.15 6.76
CA THR A 142 -19.61 6.46 6.55
C THR A 142 -18.57 7.56 6.29
N THR A 143 -18.96 8.62 5.58
CA THR A 143 -18.10 9.78 5.30
C THR A 143 -17.49 10.35 6.57
N GLY A 144 -16.18 10.58 6.54
CA GLY A 144 -15.41 11.11 7.68
C GLY A 144 -14.95 10.04 8.66
N TYR A 145 -15.23 8.76 8.40
CA TYR A 145 -14.77 7.62 9.19
C TYR A 145 -13.82 6.73 8.38
N ASN A 146 -13.18 5.81 9.08
CA ASN A 146 -12.25 4.84 8.53
C ASN A 146 -12.66 3.41 8.88
N SER A 147 -12.14 2.44 8.14
CA SER A 147 -12.18 1.03 8.51
C SER A 147 -11.29 0.76 9.73
N GLU A 148 -11.48 -0.40 10.35
CA GLU A 148 -10.43 -1.04 11.14
C GLU A 148 -9.20 -1.40 10.27
N GLY A 149 -8.16 -1.95 10.89
CA GLY A 149 -6.98 -2.41 10.18
C GLY A 149 -7.29 -3.64 9.33
N LEU A 150 -6.82 -3.66 8.09
CA LEU A 150 -7.00 -4.74 7.13
C LEU A 150 -5.64 -5.35 6.84
N ALA A 151 -5.52 -6.68 6.78
CA ALA A 151 -4.24 -7.32 6.53
C ALA A 151 -4.33 -8.60 5.68
N PHE A 152 -3.31 -8.83 4.86
CA PHE A 152 -2.99 -10.16 4.33
C PHE A 152 -1.49 -10.45 4.45
N SER A 153 -1.10 -11.72 4.34
CA SER A 153 0.30 -12.14 4.39
C SER A 153 0.79 -12.68 3.05
N SER A 154 2.08 -12.50 2.76
CA SER A 154 2.72 -13.14 1.61
C SER A 154 4.23 -13.34 1.84
N PRO A 155 4.81 -14.44 1.32
CA PRO A 155 6.27 -14.64 1.31
C PRO A 155 6.98 -13.81 0.22
N LYS A 156 6.24 -13.03 -0.56
CA LYS A 156 6.78 -12.26 -1.70
C LYS A 156 7.07 -10.83 -1.31
N LYS A 157 8.13 -10.27 -1.89
CA LYS A 157 8.49 -8.86 -1.74
C LYS A 157 7.36 -7.96 -2.26
N PRO A 158 7.18 -6.76 -1.71
CA PRO A 158 6.18 -5.84 -2.19
C PRO A 158 6.53 -5.26 -3.56
N LYS A 159 5.49 -4.87 -4.29
CA LYS A 159 5.52 -4.02 -5.47
C LYS A 159 4.32 -3.09 -5.47
N GLU A 160 4.41 -2.00 -6.21
CA GLU A 160 3.27 -1.11 -6.42
C GLU A 160 2.25 -1.78 -7.33
N MET A 161 1.01 -1.78 -6.87
CA MET A 161 -0.17 -2.36 -7.50
C MET A 161 -1.33 -1.36 -7.41
N PHE A 162 -2.50 -1.76 -7.89
CA PHE A 162 -3.74 -1.01 -7.66
C PHE A 162 -4.65 -1.76 -6.70
N GLY A 163 -5.55 -1.03 -6.08
CA GLY A 163 -6.70 -1.56 -5.37
C GLY A 163 -8.00 -0.98 -5.92
N ILE A 164 -9.11 -1.52 -5.46
CA ILE A 164 -10.45 -1.06 -5.84
C ILE A 164 -11.24 -0.82 -4.57
N VAL A 165 -11.84 0.37 -4.46
CA VAL A 165 -12.82 0.72 -3.43
C VAL A 165 -14.20 0.71 -4.08
N VAL A 166 -15.18 0.08 -3.44
CA VAL A 166 -16.52 -0.12 -4.00
C VAL A 166 -17.58 0.40 -3.04
N ASP A 167 -18.60 1.05 -3.60
CA ASP A 167 -19.88 1.33 -2.95
C ASP A 167 -21.04 0.93 -3.89
N GLY A 168 -22.28 0.93 -3.40
CA GLY A 168 -23.51 0.32 -3.97
C GLY A 168 -23.94 0.67 -5.41
N GLY A 169 -23.03 1.15 -6.25
CA GLY A 169 -23.16 1.33 -7.69
C GLY A 169 -21.91 1.92 -8.36
N ALA A 170 -20.87 2.28 -7.60
CA ALA A 170 -19.67 2.96 -8.07
C ALA A 170 -18.39 2.28 -7.57
N PHE A 171 -17.29 2.50 -8.28
CA PHE A 171 -15.97 2.06 -7.85
C PHE A 171 -14.93 3.15 -8.10
N ALA A 172 -13.91 3.19 -7.25
CA ALA A 172 -12.74 4.03 -7.40
C ALA A 172 -11.48 3.15 -7.44
N VAL A 173 -10.55 3.50 -8.32
CA VAL A 173 -9.23 2.86 -8.36
C VAL A 173 -8.30 3.60 -7.42
N VAL A 174 -7.60 2.87 -6.56
CA VAL A 174 -6.51 3.41 -5.73
C VAL A 174 -5.19 2.92 -6.29
N ASN A 175 -4.29 3.83 -6.67
CA ASN A 175 -3.01 3.49 -7.29
C ASN A 175 -1.95 4.58 -6.97
N PRO A 176 -0.80 4.22 -6.37
CA PRO A 176 -0.36 2.86 -6.02
C PRO A 176 -0.81 2.39 -4.62
N VAL A 177 -0.97 1.09 -4.45
CA VAL A 177 -1.00 0.41 -3.13
C VAL A 177 -0.07 -0.81 -3.20
N PRO A 178 0.56 -1.23 -2.10
CA PRO A 178 1.46 -2.38 -2.13
C PRO A 178 0.69 -3.67 -2.45
N GLY A 179 1.33 -4.60 -3.13
CA GLY A 179 0.88 -5.98 -3.32
C GLY A 179 2.06 -6.92 -3.53
N PRO A 180 1.86 -8.25 -3.50
CA PRO A 180 2.95 -9.20 -3.62
C PRO A 180 3.53 -9.23 -5.04
N SER A 181 4.84 -9.14 -5.14
CA SER A 181 5.60 -9.27 -6.38
C SER A 181 5.87 -10.73 -6.74
N GLY A 182 6.56 -10.97 -7.86
CA GLY A 182 7.08 -12.30 -8.19
C GLY A 182 8.34 -12.69 -7.42
N ALA A 183 9.01 -11.74 -6.75
CA ALA A 183 10.28 -11.97 -6.08
C ALA A 183 10.07 -12.49 -4.64
N ASP A 184 10.79 -13.54 -4.28
CA ASP A 184 10.79 -14.08 -2.93
C ASP A 184 11.51 -13.16 -1.94
N VAL A 185 11.02 -13.13 -0.71
CA VAL A 185 11.80 -12.64 0.43
C VAL A 185 12.84 -13.70 0.75
N LEU A 186 14.12 -13.37 0.62
CA LEU A 186 15.18 -14.30 0.97
C LEU A 186 15.12 -14.56 2.47
N GLU A 187 14.87 -15.82 2.83
CA GLU A 187 14.95 -16.24 4.22
C GLU A 187 16.37 -16.00 4.78
N PRO A 188 16.49 -15.60 6.06
CA PRO A 188 17.79 -15.38 6.71
C PRO A 188 18.74 -16.59 6.62
N MET A 189 18.19 -17.81 6.58
CA MET A 189 18.97 -19.03 6.44
C MET A 189 19.64 -19.16 5.07
N THR A 190 19.00 -18.69 4.01
CA THR A 190 19.53 -18.73 2.64
C THR A 190 20.79 -17.86 2.51
N LEU A 191 20.78 -16.69 3.15
CA LEU A 191 21.97 -15.82 3.22
C LEU A 191 23.10 -16.47 4.02
N SER A 192 22.77 -17.11 5.13
CA SER A 192 23.74 -17.82 5.98
C SER A 192 24.41 -18.97 5.22
N LEU A 193 23.66 -19.71 4.39
CA LEU A 193 24.18 -20.78 3.55
C LEU A 193 25.10 -20.28 2.42
N LEU A 194 24.73 -19.18 1.76
CA LEU A 194 25.55 -18.55 0.72
C LEU A 194 26.89 -18.05 1.29
N ALA A 195 26.86 -17.41 2.46
CA ALA A 195 28.07 -16.95 3.14
C ALA A 195 28.95 -18.13 3.59
N GLY A 196 28.36 -19.15 4.21
CA GLY A 196 29.07 -20.35 4.67
C GLY A 196 29.69 -21.16 3.52
N GLY A 197 28.97 -21.35 2.42
CA GLY A 197 29.47 -22.03 1.22
C GLY A 197 30.68 -21.33 0.60
N SER A 198 30.65 -20.00 0.54
CA SER A 198 31.74 -19.16 0.01
C SER A 198 33.02 -19.27 0.85
N VAL A 199 32.90 -19.27 2.19
CA VAL A 199 34.04 -19.46 3.10
C VAL A 199 34.64 -20.85 2.94
N THR A 200 33.82 -21.88 2.83
CA THR A 200 34.28 -23.27 2.70
C THR A 200 35.05 -23.51 1.39
N LEU A 201 34.62 -22.87 0.30
CA LEU A 201 35.31 -22.90 -0.99
C LEU A 201 36.66 -22.16 -0.95
N LEU A 202 36.73 -20.99 -0.32
CA LEU A 202 37.99 -20.25 -0.14
C LEU A 202 39.00 -21.03 0.71
N LEU A 203 38.55 -21.70 1.76
CA LEU A 203 39.40 -22.55 2.62
C LEU A 203 39.89 -23.80 1.88
N ARG A 204 39.06 -24.43 1.04
CA ARG A 204 39.47 -25.57 0.19
C ARG A 204 40.47 -25.15 -0.90
N GLY A 205 40.30 -23.97 -1.50
CA GLY A 205 41.21 -23.44 -2.52
C GLY A 205 42.63 -23.17 -2.00
N ARG A 206 42.76 -22.72 -0.76
CA ARG A 206 44.08 -22.51 -0.12
C ARG A 206 44.80 -23.81 0.22
N ARG A 207 44.07 -24.89 0.53
CA ARG A 207 44.64 -26.19 0.91
C ARG A 207 45.23 -26.97 -0.27
N LYS A 208 44.80 -26.69 -1.51
CA LYS A 208 45.37 -27.29 -2.74
C LYS A 208 46.61 -26.57 -3.28
N ARG A 209 46.97 -25.40 -2.72
CA ARG A 209 48.15 -24.60 -3.13
C ARG A 209 49.35 -24.73 -2.18
N ARG A 210 49.25 -25.62 -1.19
CA ARG A 210 50.36 -26.09 -0.36
C ARG A 210 50.55 -27.58 -0.66
#